data_AF-A0A3Q9GCU4-F1
#
_entry.id   AF-A0A3Q9GCU4-F1
#
_cell.length_a   1.000
_cell.length_b   1.000
_cell.length_c   1.000
_cell.angle_alpha   90.00
_cell.angle_beta   90.00
_cell.angle_gamma   90.00
#
_symmetry.space_group_name_H-M   'P 1'
#
loop_
_entity.id
_entity.type
_entity.pdbx_description
1 polymer ?
#
loop_
_entity_poly.entity_id
_entity_poly.type
_entity_poly.pdbx_seq_one_letter_code
_entity_poly.pdbx_strand_id
1 'polypeptide(L)'
;MKYLGLFILPLLLAGCQSTPSFCESEPSSALCDQKTYQYRTDQALIAFEAMKSKKAFAIGRTENGGEFFGYSGGYSSLSKAKERALNECQEIIKKHSSIAKCELIR
;
A
#
# COMPACT_ATOMS: atom_id res chain seq x y z
N MET A 1 4.40 -39.95 43.97
CA MET A 1 4.53 -39.97 42.50
C MET A 1 3.39 -39.11 41.95
N LYS A 2 3.63 -37.87 41.48
CA LYS A 2 3.97 -37.51 40.07
C LYS A 2 2.97 -38.19 39.12
N TYR A 3 2.09 -37.54 38.35
CA TYR A 3 2.23 -36.31 37.56
C TYR A 3 0.86 -35.65 37.31
N LEU A 4 0.74 -34.34 37.58
CA LEU A 4 -0.30 -33.48 37.02
C LEU A 4 0.19 -33.05 35.63
N GLY A 5 -0.37 -33.64 34.59
CA GLY A 5 -0.07 -33.30 33.20
C GLY A 5 -0.61 -31.91 32.87
N LEU A 6 0.30 -30.94 32.75
CA LEU A 6 0.03 -29.63 32.17
C LEU A 6 -0.51 -29.81 30.74
N PHE A 7 -1.75 -29.40 30.50
CA PHE A 7 -2.25 -29.09 29.16
C PHE A 7 -1.52 -27.85 28.65
N ILE A 8 -0.45 -28.06 27.90
CA ILE A 8 0.18 -27.00 27.11
C ILE A 8 -0.71 -26.78 25.89
N LEU A 9 -1.62 -25.80 25.99
CA LEU A 9 -2.29 -25.23 24.83
C LEU A 9 -1.23 -24.60 23.92
N PRO A 10 -1.07 -25.05 22.67
CA PRO A 10 -0.25 -24.32 21.72
C PRO A 10 -0.93 -22.98 21.46
N LEU A 11 -0.37 -21.90 22.02
CA LEU A 11 -0.58 -20.54 21.54
C LEU A 11 -0.15 -20.53 20.07
N LEU A 12 -1.11 -20.75 19.18
CA LEU A 12 -1.03 -20.31 17.80
C LEU A 12 -0.88 -18.79 17.84
N LEU A 13 0.37 -18.35 17.87
CA LEU A 13 0.78 -17.02 17.45
C LEU A 13 0.34 -16.91 15.98
N ALA A 14 -0.92 -16.54 15.76
CA ALA A 14 -1.32 -15.87 14.53
C ALA A 14 -0.55 -14.55 14.52
N GLY A 15 0.72 -14.61 14.11
CA GLY A 15 1.51 -13.44 13.82
C GLY A 15 0.69 -12.61 12.84
N CYS A 16 0.50 -11.34 13.14
CA CYS A 16 -0.11 -10.40 12.20
C CYS A 16 0.77 -10.36 10.95
N GLN A 17 0.51 -11.24 9.99
CA GLN A 17 1.21 -11.24 8.72
C GLN A 17 0.56 -10.14 7.89
N SER A 18 1.01 -8.91 8.09
CA SER A 18 0.67 -7.81 7.19
C SER A 18 1.13 -8.19 5.80
N THR A 19 0.19 -8.23 4.84
CA THR A 19 0.53 -8.42 3.42
C THR A 19 1.53 -7.35 3.02
N PRO A 20 2.70 -7.72 2.48
CA PRO A 20 3.69 -6.75 2.02
C PRO A 20 3.08 -5.89 0.92
N SER A 21 3.50 -4.63 0.87
CA SER A 21 3.26 -3.73 -0.24
C SER A 21 3.95 -4.23 -1.52
N PHE A 22 3.55 -3.67 -2.65
CA PHE A 22 4.17 -3.97 -3.94
C PHE A 22 5.68 -3.68 -3.92
N CYS A 23 6.12 -2.57 -3.36
CA CYS A 23 7.55 -2.24 -3.30
C CYS A 23 8.35 -3.01 -2.25
N GLU A 24 7.69 -3.62 -1.26
CA GLU A 24 8.35 -4.61 -0.39
C GLU A 24 8.55 -5.94 -1.12
N SER A 25 7.66 -6.27 -2.06
CA SER A 25 7.71 -7.52 -2.83
C SER A 25 8.58 -7.41 -4.09
N GLU A 26 8.54 -6.25 -4.76
CA GLU A 26 9.16 -5.95 -6.04
C GLU A 26 9.97 -4.63 -5.96
N PRO A 27 11.02 -4.56 -5.12
CA PRO A 27 11.72 -3.30 -4.82
C PRO A 27 12.45 -2.70 -6.02
N SER A 28 12.76 -3.49 -7.05
CA SER A 28 13.44 -3.04 -8.28
C SER A 28 12.48 -2.46 -9.33
N SER A 29 11.16 -2.51 -9.10
CA SER A 29 10.19 -1.96 -10.03
C SER A 29 10.37 -0.45 -10.17
N ALA A 30 10.19 0.06 -11.39
CA ALA A 30 10.22 1.50 -11.66
C ALA A 30 9.14 2.28 -10.89
N LEU A 31 8.07 1.62 -10.44
CA LEU A 31 7.06 2.21 -9.54
C LEU A 31 7.60 2.51 -8.15
N CYS A 32 8.72 1.91 -7.75
CA CYS A 32 9.32 2.02 -6.42
C CYS A 32 10.50 3.00 -6.37
N ASP A 33 10.97 3.48 -7.53
CA ASP A 33 12.04 4.46 -7.60
C ASP A 33 11.49 5.89 -7.53
N GLN A 34 11.43 6.41 -6.29
CA GLN A 34 10.96 7.76 -6.02
C GLN A 34 11.74 8.85 -6.79
N LYS A 35 13.02 8.62 -7.16
CA LYS A 35 13.80 9.61 -7.93
C LYS A 35 13.25 9.85 -9.33
N THR A 36 12.42 8.92 -9.81
CA THR A 36 11.79 8.99 -11.14
C THR A 36 10.38 9.55 -11.10
N TYR A 37 9.87 9.90 -9.92
CA TYR A 37 8.52 10.41 -9.78
C TYR A 37 8.40 11.80 -10.39
N GLN A 38 7.23 12.06 -10.99
CA GLN A 38 6.89 13.40 -11.41
C GLN A 38 6.62 14.28 -10.19
N TYR A 39 6.84 15.59 -10.32
CA TYR A 39 6.64 16.57 -9.25
C TYR A 39 5.32 16.41 -8.50
N ARG A 40 4.21 16.15 -9.20
CA ARG A 40 2.89 15.98 -8.57
C ARG A 40 2.81 14.75 -7.67
N THR A 41 3.42 13.65 -8.10
CA THR A 41 3.50 12.41 -7.32
C THR A 41 4.37 12.61 -6.08
N ASP A 42 5.50 13.31 -6.21
CA ASP A 42 6.34 13.68 -5.06
C ASP A 42 5.60 14.55 -4.06
N GLN A 43 4.87 15.57 -4.51
CA GLN A 43 4.05 16.40 -3.63
C GLN A 43 2.95 15.59 -2.92
N ALA A 44 2.30 14.67 -3.63
CA ALA A 44 1.32 13.77 -3.04
C ALA A 44 1.95 12.84 -2.00
N LEU A 45 3.17 12.35 -2.24
CA LEU A 45 3.89 11.51 -1.29
C LEU A 45 4.27 12.30 -0.03
N ILE A 46 4.71 13.56 -0.17
CA ILE A 46 4.96 14.44 0.98
C ILE A 46 3.68 14.63 1.82
N ALA A 47 2.53 14.88 1.16
CA ALA A 47 1.25 15.02 1.84
C ALA A 47 0.83 13.73 2.56
N PHE A 48 1.00 12.58 1.90
CA PHE A 48 0.81 11.25 2.47
C PHE A 48 1.71 11.02 3.69
N GLU A 49 2.98 11.42 3.63
CA GLU A 49 3.90 11.22 4.73
C GLU A 49 3.50 11.97 6.00
N ALA A 50 2.90 13.15 5.84
CA ALA A 50 2.32 13.93 6.93
C ALA A 50 1.03 13.33 7.53
N MET A 51 0.39 12.35 6.88
CA MET A 51 -0.84 11.74 7.39
C MET A 51 -0.56 10.87 8.62
N LYS A 52 -1.52 10.89 9.56
CA LYS A 52 -1.50 10.01 10.74
C LYS A 52 -1.77 8.55 10.33
N SER A 53 -1.53 7.64 11.28
CA SER A 53 -1.65 6.17 11.17
C SER A 53 -2.74 5.64 10.25
N LYS A 54 -2.57 4.38 9.78
CA LYS A 54 -3.51 3.68 8.89
C LYS A 54 -3.68 4.46 7.60
N LYS A 55 -2.55 4.68 6.95
CA LYS A 55 -2.42 5.35 5.67
C LYS A 55 -1.97 4.34 4.61
N ALA A 56 -2.33 4.61 3.36
CA ALA A 56 -1.85 3.85 2.22
C ALA A 56 -1.66 4.78 1.01
N PHE A 57 -0.72 4.41 0.14
CA PHE A 57 -0.41 5.10 -1.10
C PHE A 57 -0.41 4.10 -2.26
N ALA A 58 -1.17 4.41 -3.30
CA ALA A 58 -1.19 3.66 -4.54
C ALA A 58 -0.66 4.52 -5.69
N ILE A 59 0.10 3.90 -6.59
CA ILE A 59 0.61 4.53 -7.81
C ILE A 59 0.46 3.59 -8.99
N GLY A 60 0.16 4.16 -10.15
CA GLY A 60 0.25 3.50 -11.44
C GLY A 60 1.03 4.37 -12.41
N ARG A 61 1.70 3.74 -13.37
CA ARG A 61 2.46 4.41 -14.43
C ARG A 61 2.09 3.83 -15.78
N THR A 62 1.89 4.69 -16.78
CA THR A 62 1.67 4.27 -18.17
C THR A 62 2.99 4.00 -18.87
N GLU A 63 2.94 3.31 -20.02
CA GLU A 63 4.12 3.06 -20.87
C GLU A 63 4.79 4.37 -21.32
N ASN A 64 4.02 5.45 -21.49
CA ASN A 64 4.53 6.77 -21.86
C ASN A 64 5.02 7.59 -20.67
N GLY A 65 5.12 7.00 -19.47
CA GLY A 65 5.62 7.65 -18.27
C GLY A 65 4.61 8.54 -17.53
N GLY A 66 3.33 8.50 -17.90
CA GLY A 66 2.26 9.20 -17.18
C GLY A 66 1.99 8.54 -15.83
N GLU A 67 1.90 9.34 -14.76
CA GLU A 67 1.71 8.84 -13.40
C GLU A 67 0.33 9.17 -12.86
N PHE A 68 -0.24 8.21 -12.14
CA PHE A 68 -1.53 8.34 -11.46
C PHE A 68 -1.36 7.82 -10.05
N PHE A 69 -1.91 8.53 -9.07
CA PHE A 69 -1.76 8.17 -7.67
C PHE A 69 -3.05 8.37 -6.91
N GLY A 70 -3.15 7.69 -5.78
CA GLY A 70 -4.20 7.89 -4.78
C GLY A 70 -3.60 7.64 -3.41
N TYR A 71 -3.98 8.44 -2.42
CA TYR A 71 -3.44 8.29 -1.08
C TYR A 71 -4.52 8.62 -0.05
N SER A 72 -4.48 7.92 1.07
CA SER A 72 -5.48 8.11 2.10
C SER A 72 -4.94 7.74 3.48
N GLY A 73 -5.57 8.23 4.54
CA GLY A 73 -5.13 8.02 5.91
C GLY A 73 -6.17 8.44 6.93
N GLY A 74 -5.99 8.06 8.19
CA GLY A 74 -6.90 8.42 9.28
C GLY A 74 -8.18 7.58 9.37
N TYR A 75 -8.24 6.43 8.70
CA TYR A 75 -9.41 5.54 8.72
C TYR A 75 -9.47 4.67 9.98
N SER A 76 -10.64 4.04 10.18
CA SER A 76 -10.83 3.05 11.25
C SER A 76 -9.91 1.82 11.10
N SER A 77 -9.51 1.47 9.87
CA SER A 77 -8.61 0.34 9.56
C SER A 77 -7.68 0.64 8.37
N LEU A 78 -6.52 -0.04 8.33
CA LEU A 78 -5.59 0.04 7.20
C LEU A 78 -6.21 -0.48 5.89
N SER A 79 -7.07 -1.49 5.97
CA SER A 79 -7.78 -2.05 4.81
C SER A 79 -8.60 -0.98 4.07
N LYS A 80 -9.34 -0.15 4.81
CA LYS A 80 -10.11 0.97 4.21
C LYS A 80 -9.20 2.01 3.56
N ALA A 81 -8.05 2.29 4.17
CA ALA A 81 -7.10 3.23 3.60
C ALA A 81 -6.51 2.70 2.28
N LYS A 82 -6.16 1.40 2.24
CA LYS A 82 -5.68 0.70 1.04
C LYS A 82 -6.72 0.71 -0.08
N GLU A 83 -7.97 0.35 0.24
CA GLU A 83 -9.08 0.38 -0.71
C GLU A 83 -9.31 1.78 -1.27
N ARG A 84 -9.32 2.81 -0.41
CA ARG A 84 -9.50 4.19 -0.86
C ARG A 84 -8.37 4.67 -1.77
N ALA A 85 -7.11 4.40 -1.40
CA ALA A 85 -5.94 4.79 -2.20
C ALA A 85 -5.97 4.14 -3.59
N LEU A 86 -6.26 2.84 -3.66
CA LEU A 86 -6.41 2.12 -4.94
C LEU A 86 -7.55 2.68 -5.78
N ASN A 87 -8.71 2.90 -5.18
CA ASN A 87 -9.88 3.43 -5.89
C ASN A 87 -9.58 4.82 -6.46
N GLU A 88 -8.97 5.72 -5.70
CA GLU A 88 -8.60 7.06 -6.21
C GLU A 88 -7.62 6.98 -7.39
N CYS A 89 -6.56 6.18 -7.26
CA CYS A 89 -5.61 5.97 -8.34
C CYS A 89 -6.30 5.41 -9.59
N GLN A 90 -7.15 4.40 -9.41
CA GLN A 90 -7.77 3.68 -10.52
C GLN A 90 -8.88 4.48 -11.22
N GLU A 91 -9.61 5.33 -10.48
CA GLU A 91 -10.56 6.27 -11.08
C GLU A 91 -9.85 7.29 -11.98
N ILE A 92 -8.64 7.73 -11.62
CA ILE A 92 -7.85 8.60 -12.49
C ILE A 92 -7.41 7.85 -13.75
N ILE A 93 -6.94 6.59 -13.62
CA ILE A 93 -6.56 5.76 -14.78
C ILE A 93 -7.74 5.56 -15.74
N LYS A 94 -8.92 5.23 -15.22
CA LYS A 94 -10.15 5.03 -16.03
C LYS A 94 -10.51 6.28 -16.83
N LYS A 95 -10.38 7.47 -16.23
CA LYS A 95 -10.64 8.75 -16.91
C LYS A 95 -9.70 9.01 -18.07
N HIS A 96 -8.49 8.45 -18.03
CA HIS A 96 -7.48 8.60 -19.09
C HIS A 96 -7.47 7.42 -20.07
N SER A 97 -8.46 6.50 -19.99
CA SER A 97 -8.58 5.31 -20.84
C SER A 97 -7.29 4.48 -20.92
N SER A 98 -6.50 4.47 -19.84
CA SER A 98 -5.24 3.74 -19.79
C SER A 98 -5.44 2.33 -19.24
N ILE A 99 -4.67 1.37 -19.75
CA ILE A 99 -4.61 -0.02 -19.24
C ILE A 99 -3.63 -0.18 -18.07
N ALA A 100 -3.00 0.91 -17.61
CA ALA A 100 -2.08 0.89 -16.49
C ALA A 100 -2.76 0.35 -15.22
N LYS A 101 -1.99 -0.34 -14.38
CA LYS A 101 -2.45 -0.85 -13.08
C LYS A 101 -1.98 0.06 -11.96
N CYS A 102 -2.82 0.21 -10.94
CA CYS A 102 -2.45 0.86 -9.68
C CYS A 102 -1.98 -0.20 -8.70
N GLU A 103 -0.83 0.02 -8.09
CA GLU A 103 -0.25 -0.86 -7.08
C GLU A 103 -0.10 -0.12 -5.76
N LEU A 104 -0.37 -0.81 -4.64
CA LEU A 104 -0.14 -0.27 -3.30
C LEU A 104 1.36 -0.32 -2.99
N ILE A 105 2.00 0.84 -2.87
CA ILE A 105 3.44 0.94 -2.63
C ILE A 105 3.78 1.30 -1.18
N ARG A 106 2.84 1.85 -0.42
CA ARG A 106 2.95 2.21 1.01
C ARG A 106 1.63 2.03 1.73
#